data_AF-A0A0R0I8Z5-F1
#
_entry.id   AF-A0A0R0I8Z5-F1
#
_cell.length_a   1.000
_cell.length_b   1.000
_cell.length_c   1.000
_cell.angle_alpha   90.00
_cell.angle_beta   90.00
_cell.angle_gamma   90.00
#
_symmetry.space_group_name_H-M   'P 1'
#
loop_
_entity.id
_entity.type
_entity.pdbx_description
1 polymer ?
#
loop_
_entity_poly.entity_id
_entity_poly.type
_entity_poly.pdbx_seq_one_letter_code
_entity_poly.pdbx_strand_id
1 'polypeptide(L)'
;MASLAASTAAASLGMSEMLGNPINFSGATRPAPSASSPASFKTVALFSKKKATPTPPKKAAAAAPANDELAKWYGPDRRIFLPEGLLDRSEIPEYLTGEVPGDYGYDPFGLSKKPEDFAKYQAFELIHARWAMLGAAGFIIPEAFNKYGANCGPEAVWFKTGALLLDGGTLNYFGKPIPINLIVAVIAEIVLVGGAEYYRIINGLNFEDKLHPGGPFDPLGLANDPDQAALLKVKEIKNGRLAMFAMLGFYFQAYVTGEGPVENLAKHLSDPFGNNLLTVIAGSAERAPTL
;
A
#
# COMPACT_ATOMS: atom_id res chain seq x y z
N MET A 1 14.25 -38.93 23.57
CA MET A 1 13.22 -39.99 23.59
C MET A 1 12.23 -39.67 22.47
N ALA A 2 12.02 -40.64 21.57
CA ALA A 2 11.24 -40.62 20.32
C ALA A 2 11.80 -39.80 19.13
N SER A 3 12.18 -40.55 18.10
CA SER A 3 12.74 -40.24 16.78
C SER A 3 11.69 -40.59 15.70
N LEU A 4 12.02 -40.33 14.42
CA LEU A 4 11.39 -40.80 13.16
C LEU A 4 10.34 -39.85 12.56
N ALA A 5 10.28 -39.56 11.25
CA ALA A 5 11.09 -39.93 10.10
C ALA A 5 10.71 -39.01 8.92
N ALA A 6 11.65 -38.80 8.00
CA ALA A 6 11.44 -38.13 6.72
C ALA A 6 10.73 -39.03 5.69
N SER A 7 9.98 -38.41 4.77
CA SER A 7 9.57 -39.02 3.50
C SER A 7 9.38 -37.93 2.44
N THR A 8 10.26 -37.93 1.44
CA THR A 8 10.18 -37.18 0.18
C THR A 8 9.41 -38.01 -0.87
N ALA A 9 8.60 -37.36 -1.70
CA ALA A 9 8.09 -37.95 -2.94
C ALA A 9 8.04 -36.89 -4.06
N ALA A 10 8.74 -37.17 -5.15
CA ALA A 10 8.69 -36.47 -6.42
C ALA A 10 8.05 -37.40 -7.47
N ALA A 11 7.12 -36.88 -8.28
CA ALA A 11 6.61 -37.50 -9.52
C ALA A 11 5.89 -36.39 -10.32
N SER A 12 6.47 -35.87 -11.40
CA SER A 12 6.44 -36.37 -12.79
C SER A 12 5.34 -35.68 -13.62
N LEU A 13 5.80 -34.97 -14.65
CA LEU A 13 5.03 -34.40 -15.76
C LEU A 13 4.25 -35.49 -16.52
N GLY A 14 3.01 -35.17 -16.91
CA GLY A 14 2.21 -35.99 -17.82
C GLY A 14 1.17 -35.13 -18.54
N MET A 15 1.32 -35.02 -19.86
CA MET A 15 0.39 -34.39 -20.80
C MET A 15 -0.33 -35.50 -21.57
N SER A 16 -1.68 -35.53 -21.56
CA SER A 16 -2.57 -36.29 -22.47
C SER A 16 -4.01 -35.85 -22.20
N GLU A 17 -4.65 -35.14 -23.14
CA GLU A 17 -5.46 -35.65 -24.26
C GLU A 17 -6.94 -35.91 -23.89
N MET A 18 -7.79 -35.05 -24.48
CA MET A 18 -9.13 -35.29 -25.06
C MET A 18 -10.14 -36.26 -24.40
N LEU A 19 -11.29 -35.71 -23.97
CA LEU A 19 -12.70 -36.13 -24.22
C LEU A 19 -13.56 -35.23 -23.30
N GLY A 20 -14.50 -34.37 -23.71
CA GLY A 20 -15.58 -34.57 -24.67
C GLY A 20 -16.92 -34.62 -23.91
N ASN A 21 -17.53 -33.47 -23.56
CA ASN A 21 -18.98 -33.38 -23.30
C ASN A 21 -19.48 -31.91 -23.36
N PRO A 22 -20.49 -31.57 -24.19
CA PRO A 22 -21.06 -30.22 -24.27
C PRO A 22 -22.28 -30.04 -23.36
N ILE A 23 -22.44 -28.87 -22.73
CA ILE A 23 -23.65 -28.48 -22.00
C ILE A 23 -24.51 -27.61 -22.92
N ASN A 24 -25.72 -28.10 -23.22
CA ASN A 24 -26.68 -27.53 -24.16
C ASN A 24 -27.70 -26.65 -23.40
N PHE A 25 -27.89 -25.39 -23.84
CA PHE A 25 -28.96 -24.51 -23.36
C PHE A 25 -30.20 -24.68 -24.23
N SER A 26 -31.36 -25.00 -23.63
CA SER A 26 -32.67 -25.04 -24.28
C SER A 26 -33.63 -24.15 -23.51
N GLY A 27 -34.14 -23.11 -24.17
CA GLY A 27 -35.03 -22.11 -23.59
C GLY A 27 -36.49 -22.56 -23.42
N ALA A 28 -37.20 -21.86 -22.55
CA ALA A 28 -38.65 -21.82 -22.50
C ALA A 28 -39.11 -20.35 -22.42
N THR A 29 -39.86 -19.93 -23.44
CA THR A 29 -40.44 -18.59 -23.65
C THR A 29 -41.78 -18.40 -22.93
N ARG A 30 -42.06 -17.18 -22.44
CA ARG A 30 -43.33 -16.37 -22.55
C ARG A 30 -43.59 -15.49 -21.30
N PRO A 31 -44.40 -14.42 -21.38
CA PRO A 31 -44.31 -13.22 -22.22
C PRO A 31 -44.38 -11.92 -21.37
N ALA A 32 -44.00 -10.77 -21.94
CA ALA A 32 -44.04 -9.45 -21.29
C ALA A 32 -45.48 -8.90 -21.14
N PRO A 33 -45.70 -7.88 -20.28
CA PRO A 33 -46.18 -6.63 -20.87
C PRO A 33 -45.66 -5.32 -20.23
N SER A 34 -45.79 -4.27 -21.04
CA SER A 34 -46.02 -2.85 -20.70
C SER A 34 -44.85 -1.94 -20.36
N ALA A 35 -44.66 -0.97 -21.26
CA ALA A 35 -43.69 0.10 -21.22
C ALA A 35 -44.03 1.21 -20.19
N SER A 36 -43.00 1.75 -19.55
CA SER A 36 -43.03 3.09 -18.96
C SER A 36 -41.72 3.82 -19.26
N SER A 37 -41.87 5.03 -19.79
CA SER A 37 -40.92 6.00 -20.36
C SER A 37 -39.55 6.18 -19.67
N PRO A 38 -38.51 6.60 -20.40
CA PRO A 38 -37.22 6.95 -19.82
C PRO A 38 -37.28 8.37 -19.21
N ALA A 39 -36.92 8.51 -17.94
CA ALA A 39 -36.72 9.81 -17.31
C ALA A 39 -35.39 10.42 -17.81
N SER A 40 -35.51 11.41 -18.69
CA SER A 40 -34.41 12.24 -19.19
C SER A 40 -33.87 13.13 -18.06
N PHE A 41 -32.63 12.90 -17.63
CA PHE A 41 -31.92 13.87 -16.78
C PHE A 41 -31.52 15.08 -17.62
N LYS A 42 -32.22 16.22 -17.41
CA LYS A 42 -31.87 17.51 -18.00
C LYS A 42 -30.67 18.11 -17.27
N THR A 43 -29.58 18.30 -18.00
CA THR A 43 -28.49 19.21 -17.63
C THR A 43 -29.06 20.64 -17.58
N VAL A 44 -29.10 21.23 -16.38
CA VAL A 44 -29.45 22.64 -16.20
C VAL A 44 -28.18 23.46 -16.29
N ALA A 45 -27.94 24.06 -17.46
CA ALA A 45 -26.98 25.15 -17.61
C ALA A 45 -27.61 26.43 -17.05
N LEU A 46 -27.21 26.82 -15.85
CA LEU A 46 -27.52 28.12 -15.27
C LEU A 46 -26.32 29.07 -15.47
N PHE A 47 -26.61 30.29 -15.92
CA PHE A 47 -25.71 31.45 -16.09
C PHE A 47 -25.12 31.72 -17.48
N SER A 48 -26.01 32.27 -18.32
CA SER A 48 -25.90 33.48 -19.14
C SER A 48 -24.51 34.04 -19.46
N LYS A 49 -24.22 34.06 -20.77
CA LYS A 49 -23.27 34.95 -21.46
C LYS A 49 -23.39 36.39 -20.96
N LYS A 50 -22.39 36.87 -20.23
CA LYS A 50 -22.09 38.30 -20.10
C LYS A 50 -20.70 38.56 -20.69
N LYS A 51 -20.67 39.35 -21.76
CA LYS A 51 -19.48 39.82 -22.47
C LYS A 51 -18.64 40.64 -21.47
N ALA A 52 -17.47 40.15 -21.08
CA ALA A 52 -16.56 40.84 -20.17
C ALA A 52 -15.28 41.25 -20.91
N THR A 53 -14.88 42.49 -20.66
CA THR A 53 -13.84 43.34 -21.24
C THR A 53 -12.41 42.80 -21.10
N PRO A 54 -11.45 43.27 -21.93
CA PRO A 54 -10.09 42.73 -21.95
C PRO A 54 -9.36 43.06 -20.65
N THR A 55 -8.81 42.04 -20.01
CA THR A 55 -7.98 42.13 -18.81
C THR A 55 -6.63 42.79 -19.13
N PRO A 56 -6.14 43.73 -18.28
CA PRO A 56 -4.82 44.35 -18.45
C PRO A 56 -3.70 43.33 -18.16
N PRO A 57 -2.46 43.56 -18.63
CA PRO A 57 -1.41 42.56 -18.58
C PRO A 57 -1.07 42.19 -17.13
N LYS A 58 -0.98 40.88 -16.84
CA LYS A 58 -0.57 40.35 -15.54
C LYS A 58 0.79 40.91 -15.16
N LYS A 59 0.80 41.78 -14.16
CA LYS A 59 1.98 42.12 -13.36
C LYS A 59 2.53 40.80 -12.79
N ALA A 60 3.83 40.56 -12.95
CA ALA A 60 4.52 39.34 -12.53
C ALA A 60 4.04 38.89 -11.15
N ALA A 61 3.46 37.69 -11.10
CA ALA A 61 3.03 37.07 -9.85
C ALA A 61 4.27 36.86 -8.99
N ALA A 62 4.23 37.37 -7.75
CA ALA A 62 5.18 36.99 -6.71
C ALA A 62 5.24 35.46 -6.64
N ALA A 63 6.46 34.91 -6.62
CA ALA A 63 6.69 33.46 -6.60
C ALA A 63 5.77 32.78 -5.58
N ALA A 64 4.92 31.87 -6.06
CA ALA A 64 3.95 31.18 -5.24
C ALA A 64 4.66 30.30 -4.19
N PRO A 65 4.13 30.15 -2.96
CA PRO A 65 4.74 29.36 -1.89
C PRO A 65 4.99 27.89 -2.26
N ALA A 66 4.34 27.38 -3.31
CA ALA A 66 4.57 26.04 -3.84
C ALA A 66 5.97 25.86 -4.43
N ASN A 67 6.57 26.89 -5.05
CA ASN A 67 7.91 26.80 -5.62
C ASN A 67 8.99 26.65 -4.53
N ASP A 68 8.85 27.38 -3.43
CA ASP A 68 9.80 27.28 -2.31
C ASP A 68 9.74 25.92 -1.62
N GLU A 69 8.54 25.32 -1.51
CA GLU A 69 8.39 23.96 -1.00
C GLU A 69 8.94 22.91 -1.97
N LEU A 70 8.71 23.09 -3.28
CA LEU A 70 9.18 22.16 -4.30
C LEU A 70 10.71 22.19 -4.43
N ALA A 71 11.33 23.37 -4.32
CA ALA A 71 12.78 23.55 -4.32
C ALA A 71 13.51 22.77 -3.21
N LYS A 72 12.83 22.46 -2.09
CA LYS A 72 13.40 21.63 -1.02
C LYS A 72 13.53 20.16 -1.42
N TRP A 73 12.72 19.69 -2.37
CA TRP A 73 12.62 18.28 -2.73
C TRP A 73 13.21 17.94 -4.08
N TYR A 74 13.30 18.92 -4.98
CA TYR A 74 13.79 18.72 -6.35
C TYR A 74 15.02 19.58 -6.66
N GLY A 75 15.84 19.10 -7.59
CA GLY A 75 17.03 19.78 -8.07
C GLY A 75 18.29 19.58 -7.19
N PRO A 76 19.37 20.35 -7.45
CA PRO A 76 20.64 20.20 -6.76
C PRO A 76 20.58 20.54 -5.25
N ASP A 77 19.75 21.53 -4.89
CA ASP A 77 19.60 22.06 -3.53
C ASP A 77 18.60 21.28 -2.67
N ARG A 78 18.12 20.14 -3.17
CA ARG A 78 17.21 19.26 -2.42
C ARG A 78 17.81 18.80 -1.10
N ARG A 79 16.94 18.32 -0.21
CA ARG A 79 17.35 17.63 1.02
C ARG A 79 18.15 16.37 0.71
N ILE A 80 19.22 16.13 1.47
CA ILE A 80 20.08 14.93 1.39
C ILE A 80 19.98 14.17 2.71
N PHE A 81 20.28 12.87 2.68
CA PHE A 81 20.26 12.00 3.86
C PHE A 81 21.29 12.37 4.95
N LEU A 82 22.40 13.02 4.57
CA LEU A 82 23.39 13.61 5.47
C LEU A 82 23.35 15.15 5.38
N PRO A 83 23.59 15.86 6.49
CA PRO A 83 23.64 17.32 6.50
C PRO A 83 24.89 17.86 5.80
N GLU A 84 24.84 19.13 5.43
CA GLU A 84 25.99 19.86 4.88
C GLU A 84 27.15 19.82 5.88
N GLY A 85 28.32 19.39 5.41
CA GLY A 85 29.52 19.16 6.23
C GLY A 85 29.89 17.69 6.45
N LEU A 86 28.95 16.75 6.26
CA LEU A 86 29.26 15.30 6.26
C LEU A 86 29.34 14.70 4.86
N LEU A 87 28.63 15.28 3.90
CA LEU A 87 28.62 14.85 2.51
C LEU A 87 28.78 16.09 1.62
N ASP A 88 29.79 16.08 0.75
CA ASP A 88 29.90 17.10 -0.29
C ASP A 88 28.94 16.77 -1.45
N ARG A 89 28.41 17.79 -2.12
CA ARG A 89 27.47 17.59 -3.24
C ARG A 89 28.13 16.85 -4.42
N SER A 90 29.46 16.88 -4.52
CA SER A 90 30.24 16.12 -5.51
C SER A 90 30.29 14.62 -5.24
N GLU A 91 30.01 14.16 -4.02
CA GLU A 91 30.00 12.74 -3.66
C GLU A 91 28.67 12.04 -3.99
N ILE A 92 27.65 12.81 -4.37
CA ILE A 92 26.34 12.28 -4.76
C ILE A 92 26.48 11.57 -6.11
N PRO A 93 25.98 10.32 -6.26
CA PRO A 93 26.02 9.63 -7.54
C PRO A 93 25.33 10.43 -8.66
N GLU A 94 25.97 10.55 -9.82
CA GLU A 94 25.53 11.41 -10.95
C GLU A 94 24.11 11.09 -11.47
N TYR A 95 23.66 9.85 -11.32
CA TYR A 95 22.31 9.42 -11.72
C TYR A 95 21.21 9.86 -10.73
N LEU A 96 21.57 10.33 -9.53
CA LEU A 96 20.65 10.92 -8.56
C LEU A 96 20.65 12.45 -8.70
N THR A 97 19.88 12.92 -9.69
CA THR A 97 19.86 14.34 -10.10
C THR A 97 18.91 15.22 -9.30
N GLY A 98 18.03 14.63 -8.49
CA GLY A 98 16.95 15.35 -7.82
C GLY A 98 15.70 15.58 -8.66
N GLU A 99 15.54 14.89 -9.80
CA GLU A 99 14.28 14.90 -10.57
C GLU A 99 13.24 13.94 -10.00
N VAL A 100 13.67 12.93 -9.25
CA VAL A 100 12.81 11.88 -8.72
C VAL A 100 12.21 12.29 -7.37
N PRO A 101 10.89 12.10 -7.15
CA PRO A 101 10.27 12.42 -5.87
C PRO A 101 10.93 11.64 -4.73
N GLY A 102 11.39 12.36 -3.71
CA GLY A 102 12.05 11.74 -2.55
C GLY A 102 13.50 11.32 -2.82
N ASP A 103 14.18 11.86 -3.83
CA ASP A 103 15.60 11.66 -3.97
C ASP A 103 16.38 12.39 -2.85
N TYR A 104 17.13 11.61 -2.06
CA TYR A 104 18.00 12.10 -0.99
C TYR A 104 19.49 11.83 -1.25
N GLY A 105 19.86 11.36 -2.44
CA GLY A 105 21.25 10.95 -2.75
C GLY A 105 21.69 9.64 -2.06
N TYR A 106 20.74 8.86 -1.53
CA TYR A 106 21.04 7.65 -0.77
C TYR A 106 21.12 6.41 -1.69
N ASP A 107 22.32 6.08 -2.15
CA ASP A 107 22.64 4.76 -2.75
C ASP A 107 24.07 4.33 -2.37
N PRO A 108 24.31 3.94 -1.10
CA PRO A 108 25.66 3.56 -0.63
C PRO A 108 26.21 2.29 -1.29
N PHE A 109 25.33 1.43 -1.83
CA PHE A 109 25.72 0.18 -2.48
C PHE A 109 25.81 0.28 -4.01
N GLY A 110 25.36 1.40 -4.58
CA GLY A 110 25.40 1.67 -6.02
C GLY A 110 24.58 0.67 -6.84
N LEU A 111 23.41 0.27 -6.33
CA LEU A 111 22.55 -0.74 -6.97
C LEU A 111 21.88 -0.20 -8.24
N SER A 112 21.68 1.11 -8.34
CA SER A 112 20.80 1.73 -9.33
C SER A 112 21.54 2.50 -10.45
N LYS A 113 22.81 2.18 -10.69
CA LYS A 113 23.69 2.89 -11.66
C LYS A 113 23.15 2.95 -13.09
N LYS A 114 22.43 1.92 -13.55
CA LYS A 114 21.87 1.87 -14.91
C LYS A 114 20.48 2.51 -14.91
N PRO A 115 20.13 3.37 -15.88
CA PRO A 115 18.83 4.05 -15.90
C PRO A 115 17.64 3.08 -15.96
N GLU A 116 17.78 1.94 -16.64
CA GLU A 116 16.73 0.92 -16.70
C GLU A 116 16.51 0.23 -15.35
N ASP A 117 17.59 -0.05 -14.62
CA ASP A 117 17.51 -0.64 -13.29
C ASP A 117 17.02 0.40 -12.27
N PHE A 118 17.42 1.66 -12.43
CA PHE A 118 16.94 2.77 -11.62
C PHE A 118 15.40 2.89 -11.67
N ALA A 119 14.82 2.99 -12.87
CA ALA A 119 13.36 3.07 -13.02
C ALA A 119 12.64 1.83 -12.47
N LYS A 120 13.26 0.64 -12.62
CA LYS A 120 12.73 -0.62 -12.10
C LYS A 120 12.76 -0.66 -10.57
N TYR A 121 13.86 -0.25 -9.93
CA TYR A 121 13.97 -0.18 -8.47
C TYR A 121 13.05 0.89 -7.89
N GLN A 122 12.88 2.02 -8.58
CA GLN A 122 11.89 3.05 -8.21
C GLN A 122 10.47 2.47 -8.23
N ALA A 123 10.13 1.68 -9.26
CA ALA A 123 8.83 1.01 -9.32
C ALA A 123 8.66 0.00 -8.18
N PHE A 124 9.68 -0.81 -7.88
CA PHE A 124 9.63 -1.72 -6.74
C PHE A 124 9.46 -0.99 -5.43
N GLU A 125 10.23 0.07 -5.19
CA GLU A 125 10.17 0.87 -3.98
C GLU A 125 8.75 1.41 -3.76
N LEU A 126 8.15 2.00 -4.79
CA LEU A 126 6.84 2.61 -4.68
C LEU A 126 5.71 1.56 -4.50
N ILE A 127 5.80 0.41 -5.17
CA ILE A 127 4.82 -0.68 -4.97
C ILE A 127 4.95 -1.26 -3.56
N HIS A 128 6.16 -1.54 -3.08
CA HIS A 128 6.38 -2.00 -1.70
C HIS A 128 5.94 -0.96 -0.68
N ALA A 129 6.18 0.33 -0.93
CA ALA A 129 5.71 1.43 -0.11
C ALA A 129 4.17 1.46 0.01
N ARG A 130 3.44 1.34 -1.11
CA ARG A 130 1.97 1.32 -1.11
C ARG A 130 1.43 0.11 -0.34
N TRP A 131 1.96 -1.08 -0.58
CA TRP A 131 1.59 -2.28 0.17
C TRP A 131 1.95 -2.17 1.65
N ALA A 132 3.09 -1.58 2.00
CA ALA A 132 3.49 -1.36 3.38
C ALA A 132 2.60 -0.34 4.10
N MET A 133 2.13 0.72 3.42
CA MET A 133 1.15 1.66 3.99
C MET A 133 -0.16 0.95 4.34
N LEU A 134 -0.68 0.12 3.43
CA LEU A 134 -1.88 -0.69 3.67
C LEU A 134 -1.64 -1.72 4.79
N GLY A 135 -0.49 -2.41 4.77
CA GLY A 135 -0.10 -3.40 5.77
C GLY A 135 0.05 -2.81 7.17
N ALA A 136 0.74 -1.66 7.30
CA ALA A 136 0.94 -1.00 8.58
C ALA A 136 -0.39 -0.55 9.19
N ALA A 137 -1.27 0.06 8.39
CA ALA A 137 -2.63 0.40 8.82
C ALA A 137 -3.42 -0.86 9.21
N GLY A 138 -3.37 -1.91 8.39
CA GLY A 138 -4.07 -3.19 8.63
C GLY A 138 -3.56 -3.96 9.84
N PHE A 139 -2.32 -3.75 10.29
CA PHE A 139 -1.77 -4.39 11.49
C PHE A 139 -2.12 -3.61 12.75
N ILE A 140 -2.06 -2.28 12.69
CA ILE A 140 -2.27 -1.40 13.86
C ILE A 140 -3.77 -1.26 14.16
N ILE A 141 -4.61 -1.03 13.16
CA ILE A 141 -6.01 -0.64 13.37
C ILE A 141 -6.83 -1.74 14.07
N PRO A 142 -6.81 -3.01 13.64
CA PRO A 142 -7.56 -4.08 14.32
C PRO A 142 -7.07 -4.32 15.75
N GLU A 143 -5.75 -4.28 15.97
CA GLU A 143 -5.17 -4.45 17.31
C GLU A 143 -5.57 -3.29 18.23
N ALA A 144 -5.54 -2.05 17.73
CA ALA A 144 -5.98 -0.86 18.47
C ALA A 144 -7.47 -0.93 18.84
N PHE A 145 -8.32 -1.31 17.88
CA PHE A 145 -9.74 -1.48 18.16
C PHE A 145 -10.01 -2.59 19.17
N ASN A 146 -9.30 -3.71 19.08
CA ASN A 146 -9.43 -4.80 20.04
C ASN A 146 -9.03 -4.37 21.46
N LYS A 147 -8.00 -3.53 21.59
CA LYS A 147 -7.56 -2.98 22.89
C LYS A 147 -8.54 -1.97 23.48
N TYR A 148 -9.16 -1.12 22.66
CA TYR A 148 -10.01 -0.02 23.10
C TYR A 148 -11.52 -0.30 22.99
N GLY A 149 -11.92 -1.57 22.84
CA GLY A 149 -13.30 -2.03 23.06
C GLY A 149 -14.16 -2.28 21.80
N ALA A 150 -13.57 -2.24 20.61
CA ALA A 150 -14.22 -2.71 19.39
C ALA A 150 -13.75 -4.15 19.08
N ASN A 151 -14.70 -5.10 19.05
CA ASN A 151 -14.38 -6.51 18.85
C ASN A 151 -13.97 -6.79 17.39
N CYS A 152 -12.66 -6.78 17.12
CA CYS A 152 -12.06 -7.17 15.85
C CYS A 152 -11.68 -8.67 15.79
N GLY A 153 -12.12 -9.46 16.77
CA GLY A 153 -11.87 -10.90 16.86
C GLY A 153 -11.22 -11.29 18.18
N PRO A 154 -11.18 -12.60 18.50
CA PRO A 154 -10.59 -13.08 19.76
C PRO A 154 -9.12 -12.68 19.91
N GLU A 155 -8.38 -12.62 18.81
CA GLU A 155 -6.98 -12.23 18.75
C GLU A 155 -6.69 -11.41 17.49
N ALA A 156 -7.06 -10.12 17.49
CA ALA A 156 -6.77 -9.20 16.38
C ALA A 156 -5.28 -8.79 16.32
N VAL A 157 -4.39 -9.78 16.43
CA VAL A 157 -2.94 -9.64 16.35
C VAL A 157 -2.50 -10.18 14.99
N TRP A 158 -1.85 -9.34 14.20
CA TRP A 158 -1.61 -9.59 12.77
C TRP A 158 -0.92 -10.93 12.47
N PHE A 159 0.05 -11.34 13.32
CA PHE A 159 0.80 -12.59 13.13
C PHE A 159 0.07 -13.85 13.61
N LYS A 160 -1.02 -13.71 14.38
CA LYS A 160 -1.89 -14.83 14.82
C LYS A 160 -3.17 -14.95 13.99
N THR A 161 -3.55 -13.90 13.27
CA THR A 161 -4.83 -13.80 12.56
C THR A 161 -5.03 -14.92 11.52
N GLY A 162 -3.96 -15.39 10.87
CA GLY A 162 -4.02 -16.50 9.92
C GLY A 162 -4.46 -17.83 10.54
N ALA A 163 -4.03 -18.13 11.76
CA ALA A 163 -4.38 -19.38 12.46
C ALA A 163 -5.87 -19.42 12.83
N LEU A 164 -6.47 -18.26 13.16
CA LEU A 164 -7.90 -18.17 13.52
C LEU A 164 -8.83 -18.70 12.42
N LEU A 165 -8.42 -18.61 11.15
CA LEU A 165 -9.22 -19.13 10.02
C LEU A 165 -9.02 -20.63 9.78
N LEU A 166 -7.88 -21.20 10.21
CA LEU A 166 -7.61 -22.65 10.13
C LEU A 166 -8.37 -23.42 11.22
N ASP A 167 -8.51 -22.85 12.42
CA ASP A 167 -9.12 -23.50 13.58
C ASP A 167 -10.67 -23.58 13.51
N GLY A 168 -11.25 -23.33 12.33
CA GLY A 168 -12.70 -23.29 12.12
C GLY A 168 -13.36 -22.01 12.64
N GLY A 169 -12.57 -21.05 13.10
CA GLY A 169 -13.04 -19.73 13.52
C GLY A 169 -13.58 -18.91 12.35
N THR A 170 -14.48 -17.98 12.66
CA THR A 170 -14.92 -16.96 11.72
C THR A 170 -14.18 -15.66 12.04
N LEU A 171 -13.61 -15.00 11.04
CA LEU A 171 -13.04 -13.66 11.25
C LEU A 171 -14.16 -12.69 11.60
N ASN A 172 -14.01 -11.96 12.70
CA ASN A 172 -14.92 -10.90 13.06
C ASN A 172 -14.35 -9.56 12.56
N TYR A 173 -15.17 -8.81 11.83
CA TYR A 173 -14.82 -7.46 11.40
C TYR A 173 -15.80 -6.48 12.06
N PHE A 174 -15.30 -5.67 13.00
CA PHE A 174 -16.11 -4.76 13.82
C PHE A 174 -17.37 -5.45 14.43
N GLY A 175 -17.17 -6.63 15.02
CA GLY A 175 -18.24 -7.41 15.64
C GLY A 175 -19.19 -8.11 14.65
N LYS A 176 -18.96 -8.03 13.35
CA LYS A 176 -19.70 -8.81 12.34
C LYS A 176 -18.86 -10.00 11.89
N PRO A 177 -19.33 -11.25 12.08
CA PRO A 177 -18.65 -12.42 11.54
C PRO A 177 -18.69 -12.34 10.01
N ILE A 178 -17.53 -12.44 9.37
CA ILE A 178 -17.39 -12.55 7.92
C ILE A 178 -17.52 -14.04 7.57
N PRO A 179 -18.62 -14.51 6.95
CA PRO A 179 -18.88 -15.93 6.72
C PRO A 179 -18.10 -16.46 5.51
N ILE A 180 -16.77 -16.30 5.53
CA ILE A 180 -15.86 -16.72 4.47
C ILE A 180 -14.88 -17.71 5.10
N ASN A 181 -14.83 -18.93 4.55
CA ASN A 181 -13.83 -19.91 4.94
C ASN A 181 -12.49 -19.65 4.20
N LEU A 182 -11.42 -20.32 4.63
CA LEU A 182 -10.09 -20.18 4.01
C LEU A 182 -10.13 -20.38 2.48
N ILE A 183 -10.89 -21.36 1.99
CA ILE A 183 -10.99 -21.67 0.55
C ILE A 183 -11.53 -20.48 -0.23
N VAL A 184 -12.65 -19.89 0.22
CA VAL A 184 -13.25 -18.75 -0.46
C VAL A 184 -12.37 -17.51 -0.32
N ALA A 185 -11.72 -17.30 0.83
CA ALA A 185 -10.77 -16.20 1.02
C ALA A 185 -9.59 -16.28 0.05
N VAL A 186 -8.93 -17.44 -0.03
CA VAL A 186 -7.78 -17.66 -0.93
C VAL A 186 -8.18 -17.50 -2.39
N ILE A 187 -9.33 -18.05 -2.81
CA ILE A 187 -9.81 -17.89 -4.19
C ILE A 187 -10.11 -16.41 -4.48
N ALA A 188 -10.77 -15.71 -3.57
CA ALA A 188 -11.08 -14.29 -3.73
C ALA A 188 -9.80 -13.45 -3.84
N GLU A 189 -8.80 -13.69 -3.00
CA GLU A 189 -7.51 -13.00 -3.03
C GLU A 189 -6.77 -13.24 -4.35
N ILE A 190 -6.62 -14.50 -4.78
CA ILE A 190 -5.94 -14.85 -6.03
C ILE A 190 -6.64 -14.21 -7.23
N VAL A 191 -7.98 -14.30 -7.31
CA VAL A 191 -8.74 -13.77 -8.44
C VAL A 191 -8.75 -12.24 -8.45
N LEU A 192 -8.99 -11.59 -7.31
CA LEU A 192 -9.13 -10.14 -7.24
C LEU A 192 -7.76 -9.45 -7.29
N VAL A 193 -6.80 -9.85 -6.46
CA VAL A 193 -5.47 -9.23 -6.41
C VAL A 193 -4.66 -9.64 -7.64
N GLY A 194 -4.67 -10.93 -8.00
CA GLY A 194 -4.01 -11.40 -9.22
C GLY A 194 -4.63 -10.81 -10.49
N GLY A 195 -5.95 -10.65 -10.52
CA GLY A 195 -6.67 -9.93 -11.57
C GLY A 195 -6.25 -8.45 -11.65
N ALA A 196 -6.18 -7.75 -10.52
CA ALA A 196 -5.74 -6.36 -10.45
C ALA A 196 -4.29 -6.18 -10.93
N GLU A 197 -3.38 -7.08 -10.55
CA GLU A 197 -1.99 -7.10 -11.03
C GLU A 197 -1.92 -7.37 -12.54
N TYR A 198 -2.75 -8.28 -13.06
CA TYR A 198 -2.86 -8.52 -14.49
C TYR A 198 -3.36 -7.28 -15.24
N TYR A 199 -4.42 -6.63 -14.75
CA TYR A 199 -4.94 -5.38 -15.31
C TYR A 199 -3.89 -4.25 -15.32
N ARG A 200 -3.05 -4.18 -14.27
CA ARG A 200 -1.92 -3.24 -14.20
C ARG A 200 -0.87 -3.52 -15.28
N ILE A 201 -0.56 -4.79 -15.57
CA ILE A 201 0.44 -5.19 -16.56
C ILE A 201 -0.06 -4.95 -17.99
N ILE A 202 -1.28 -5.39 -18.31
CA ILE A 202 -1.85 -5.22 -19.66
C ILE A 202 -2.11 -3.75 -19.99
N ASN A 203 -2.16 -2.87 -18.98
CA ASN A 203 -2.45 -1.45 -19.11
C ASN A 203 -3.69 -1.18 -19.98
N GLY A 204 -4.77 -1.91 -19.75
CA GLY A 204 -5.95 -1.89 -20.63
C GLY A 204 -6.64 -0.52 -20.74
N LEU A 205 -6.34 0.40 -19.82
CA LEU A 205 -6.82 1.78 -19.82
C LEU A 205 -5.82 2.77 -20.45
N ASN A 206 -4.70 2.28 -21.00
CA ASN A 206 -3.65 3.05 -21.68
C ASN A 206 -3.14 4.26 -20.87
N PHE A 207 -2.85 4.04 -19.59
CA PHE A 207 -2.24 5.08 -18.77
C PHE A 207 -0.81 5.36 -19.23
N GLU A 208 -0.43 6.65 -19.30
CA GLU A 208 0.90 7.11 -19.70
C GLU A 208 1.94 6.80 -18.62
N ASP A 209 1.67 7.22 -17.37
CA ASP A 209 2.48 6.90 -16.20
C ASP A 209 1.96 5.59 -15.55
N LYS A 210 2.69 4.49 -15.76
CA LYS A 210 2.35 3.19 -15.16
C LYS A 210 2.44 3.18 -13.63
N LEU A 211 3.22 4.09 -13.05
CA LEU A 211 3.48 4.16 -11.62
C LEU A 211 2.45 5.03 -10.90
N HIS A 212 2.02 6.12 -11.54
CA HIS A 212 0.94 7.00 -11.08
C HIS A 212 -0.12 7.15 -12.18
N PRO A 213 -1.03 6.17 -12.35
CA PRO A 213 -1.98 6.14 -13.47
C PRO A 213 -2.93 7.34 -13.56
N GLY A 214 -3.15 8.05 -12.45
CA GLY A 214 -4.05 9.20 -12.42
C GLY A 214 -5.46 8.85 -12.92
N GLY A 215 -6.12 9.82 -13.55
CA GLY A 215 -7.42 9.60 -14.20
C GLY A 215 -8.50 9.13 -13.21
N PRO A 216 -9.14 7.97 -13.42
CA PRO A 216 -10.21 7.48 -12.54
C PRO A 216 -9.78 7.27 -11.07
N PHE A 217 -8.48 7.12 -10.81
CA PHE A 217 -7.94 6.92 -9.47
C PHE A 217 -7.73 8.22 -8.68
N ASP A 218 -7.94 9.39 -9.30
CA ASP A 218 -8.00 10.69 -8.62
C ASP A 218 -9.43 11.28 -8.70
N PRO A 219 -10.40 10.70 -7.98
CA PRO A 219 -11.79 11.17 -8.01
C PRO A 219 -11.97 12.56 -7.39
N LEU A 220 -11.00 13.03 -6.60
CA LEU A 220 -11.03 14.34 -5.93
C LEU A 220 -10.24 15.42 -6.67
N GLY A 221 -9.56 15.09 -7.78
CA GLY A 221 -8.80 16.04 -8.59
C GLY A 221 -7.62 16.68 -7.85
N LEU A 222 -6.97 15.93 -6.97
CA LEU A 222 -5.84 16.41 -6.17
C LEU A 222 -4.57 16.64 -7.01
N ALA A 223 -4.48 16.02 -8.20
CA ALA A 223 -3.31 16.06 -9.09
C ALA A 223 -3.48 16.99 -10.31
N ASN A 224 -4.44 17.93 -10.29
CA ASN A 224 -4.69 18.85 -11.42
C ASN A 224 -3.51 19.81 -11.68
N ASP A 225 -2.87 20.31 -10.62
CA ASP A 225 -1.70 21.18 -10.72
C ASP A 225 -0.41 20.34 -10.62
N PRO A 226 0.53 20.44 -11.59
CA PRO A 226 1.72 19.60 -11.62
C PRO A 226 2.62 19.78 -10.39
N ASP A 227 2.72 21.00 -9.85
CA ASP A 227 3.52 21.29 -8.65
C ASP A 227 2.90 20.65 -7.40
N GLN A 228 1.57 20.67 -7.28
CA GLN A 228 0.87 19.99 -6.19
C GLN A 228 1.00 18.48 -6.33
N ALA A 229 0.82 17.94 -7.53
CA ALA A 229 1.03 16.52 -7.81
C ALA A 229 2.46 16.09 -7.45
N ALA A 230 3.48 16.87 -7.80
CA ALA A 230 4.87 16.61 -7.45
C ALA A 230 5.12 16.60 -5.94
N LEU A 231 4.52 17.54 -5.20
CA LEU A 231 4.61 17.58 -3.74
C LEU A 231 3.85 16.42 -3.08
N LEU A 232 2.69 16.03 -3.61
CA LEU A 232 1.91 14.89 -3.13
C LEU A 232 2.65 13.57 -3.38
N LYS A 233 3.31 13.40 -4.54
CA LYS A 233 4.17 12.24 -4.81
C LYS A 233 5.33 12.14 -3.81
N VAL A 234 5.97 13.26 -3.45
CA VAL A 234 7.00 13.29 -2.40
C VAL A 234 6.44 12.88 -1.02
N LYS A 235 5.23 13.33 -0.69
CA LYS A 235 4.55 12.93 0.55
C LYS A 235 4.18 11.45 0.54
N GLU A 236 3.70 10.93 -0.58
CA GLU A 236 3.36 9.52 -0.77
C GLU A 236 4.58 8.63 -0.52
N ILE A 237 5.69 8.86 -1.23
CA ILE A 237 6.88 8.02 -1.08
C ILE A 237 7.49 8.14 0.32
N LYS A 238 7.41 9.31 0.96
CA LYS A 238 7.91 9.50 2.33
C LYS A 238 7.08 8.73 3.36
N ASN A 239 5.75 8.82 3.29
CA ASN A 239 4.88 7.99 4.13
C ASN A 239 5.08 6.49 3.81
N GLY A 240 5.28 6.16 2.54
CA GLY A 240 5.63 4.84 2.06
C GLY A 240 6.89 4.26 2.68
N ARG A 241 8.00 5.01 2.66
CA ARG A 241 9.28 4.64 3.30
C ARG A 241 9.15 4.50 4.81
N LEU A 242 8.42 5.42 5.46
CA LEU A 242 8.13 5.32 6.88
C LEU A 242 7.33 4.04 7.19
N ALA A 243 6.35 3.70 6.36
CA ALA A 243 5.57 2.48 6.51
C ALA A 243 6.40 1.22 6.28
N MET A 244 7.27 1.17 5.26
CA MET A 244 8.21 0.05 5.06
C MET A 244 9.14 -0.14 6.27
N PHE A 245 9.66 0.96 6.82
CA PHE A 245 10.46 0.93 8.04
C PHE A 245 9.65 0.43 9.25
N ALA A 246 8.41 0.90 9.40
CA ALA A 246 7.51 0.45 10.46
C ALA A 246 7.18 -1.05 10.34
N MET A 247 6.88 -1.54 9.14
CA MET A 247 6.62 -2.97 8.89
C MET A 247 7.82 -3.85 9.26
N LEU A 248 9.04 -3.43 8.89
CA LEU A 248 10.27 -4.11 9.32
C LEU A 248 10.39 -4.14 10.84
N GLY A 249 10.12 -2.99 11.50
CA GLY A 249 10.07 -2.90 12.95
C GLY A 249 9.02 -3.83 13.57
N PHE A 250 7.83 -3.93 12.96
CA PHE A 250 6.74 -4.81 13.40
C PHE A 250 7.13 -6.28 13.33
N TYR A 251 7.78 -6.70 12.24
CA TYR A 251 8.28 -8.07 12.10
C TYR A 251 9.29 -8.43 13.17
N PHE A 252 10.32 -7.59 13.37
CA PHE A 252 11.36 -7.86 14.36
C PHE A 252 10.83 -7.81 15.80
N GLN A 253 10.09 -6.75 16.15
CA GLN A 253 9.63 -6.62 17.53
C GLN A 253 8.61 -7.69 17.88
N ALA A 254 7.68 -8.05 16.98
CA ALA A 254 6.71 -9.10 17.26
C ALA A 254 7.38 -10.47 17.44
N TYR A 255 8.43 -10.75 16.67
CA TYR A 255 9.23 -11.97 16.84
C TYR A 255 9.96 -12.01 18.19
N VAL A 256 10.49 -10.87 18.65
CA VAL A 256 11.21 -10.78 19.93
C VAL A 256 10.28 -10.74 21.14
N THR A 257 9.19 -9.96 21.07
CA THR A 257 8.30 -9.68 22.21
C THR A 257 7.11 -10.64 22.29
N GLY A 258 6.76 -11.31 21.19
CA GLY A 258 5.54 -12.13 21.10
C GLY A 258 4.24 -11.30 21.11
N GLU A 259 4.33 -9.98 20.92
CA GLU A 259 3.21 -9.05 21.01
C GLU A 259 3.09 -8.17 19.77
N GLY A 260 1.86 -7.72 19.48
CA GLY A 260 1.61 -6.79 18.39
C GLY A 260 2.14 -5.37 18.68
N PRO A 261 2.28 -4.53 17.65
CA PRO A 261 2.77 -3.16 17.81
C PRO A 261 1.96 -2.31 18.80
N VAL A 262 0.65 -2.51 18.95
CA VAL A 262 -0.17 -1.70 19.86
C VAL A 262 0.03 -2.13 21.32
N GLU A 263 0.15 -3.43 21.57
CA GLU A 263 0.56 -3.94 22.89
C GLU A 263 1.99 -3.49 23.24
N ASN A 264 2.92 -3.55 22.28
CA ASN A 264 4.27 -2.99 22.39
C ASN A 264 4.26 -1.52 22.80
N LEU A 265 3.47 -0.71 22.12
CA LEU A 265 3.34 0.71 22.42
C LEU A 265 2.73 0.95 23.81
N ALA A 266 1.64 0.26 24.14
CA ALA A 266 0.94 0.49 25.41
C ALA A 266 1.80 0.13 26.63
N LYS A 267 2.53 -1.00 26.60
CA LYS A 267 3.43 -1.39 27.70
C LYS A 267 4.64 -0.46 27.82
N HIS A 268 5.18 0.01 26.68
CA HIS A 268 6.26 0.98 26.70
C HIS A 268 5.80 2.34 27.23
N LEU A 269 4.58 2.79 26.88
CA LEU A 269 4.01 4.02 27.42
C LEU A 269 3.66 3.92 28.91
N SER A 270 3.29 2.75 29.42
CA SER A 270 3.00 2.56 30.83
C SER A 270 4.25 2.57 31.71
N ASP A 271 5.36 2.01 31.22
CA ASP A 271 6.66 2.07 31.89
C ASP A 271 7.81 2.04 30.86
N PRO A 272 8.26 3.21 30.38
CA PRO A 272 9.31 3.27 29.35
C PRO A 272 10.65 2.66 29.78
N PHE A 273 10.95 2.71 31.08
CA PHE A 273 12.21 2.22 31.63
C PHE A 273 12.15 0.73 31.98
N GLY A 274 11.00 0.23 32.41
CA GLY A 274 10.77 -1.19 32.71
C GLY A 274 10.38 -2.05 31.50
N ASN A 275 9.81 -1.45 30.44
CA ASN A 275 9.33 -2.16 29.25
C ASN A 275 9.95 -1.61 27.97
N ASN A 276 11.23 -1.90 27.74
CA ASN A 276 11.94 -1.57 26.51
C ASN A 276 12.69 -2.78 25.95
N LEU A 277 13.48 -2.57 24.90
CA LEU A 277 14.22 -3.65 24.24
C LEU A 277 15.17 -4.37 25.21
N LEU A 278 15.88 -3.64 26.08
CA LEU A 278 16.88 -4.21 26.97
C LEU A 278 16.22 -5.09 28.04
N THR A 279 15.08 -4.65 28.59
CA THR A 279 14.34 -5.41 29.61
C THR A 279 13.68 -6.66 29.05
N VAL A 280 13.23 -6.63 27.78
CA VAL A 280 12.70 -7.82 27.09
C VAL A 280 13.83 -8.83 26.84
N ILE A 281 14.98 -8.38 26.31
CA ILE A 281 16.13 -9.26 26.06
C ILE A 281 16.69 -9.85 27.37
N ALA A 282 16.70 -9.07 28.46
CA ALA A 282 17.16 -9.53 29.76
C ALA A 282 16.19 -10.53 30.44
N GLY A 283 14.97 -10.69 29.92
CA GLY A 283 13.91 -11.48 30.57
C GLY A 283 13.35 -10.85 31.84
N SER A 284 13.69 -9.59 32.13
CA SER A 284 13.20 -8.84 33.30
C SER A 284 11.79 -8.29 33.10
N ALA A 285 11.39 -8.10 31.84
CA ALA A 285 10.01 -7.80 31.50
C ALA A 285 9.20 -9.11 31.44
N GLU A 286 7.92 -9.08 31.82
CA GLU A 286 6.97 -10.20 31.74
C GLU A 286 6.54 -10.49 30.27
N ARG A 287 7.53 -10.50 29.37
CA ARG A 287 7.46 -10.82 27.94
C ARG A 287 8.31 -12.05 27.69
N ALA A 288 7.91 -13.17 28.26
CA ALA A 288 8.45 -14.44 27.83
C ALA A 288 7.81 -14.77 26.46
N PRO A 289 8.61 -15.09 25.42
CA PRO A 289 8.05 -15.58 24.16
C PRO A 289 7.32 -16.90 24.45
N THR A 290 6.00 -16.90 24.35
CA THR A 290 5.21 -18.13 24.26
C THR A 290 5.27 -18.59 22.80
N LEU A 291 6.35 -19.30 22.46
CA LEU A 291 6.38 -20.10 21.24
C LEU A 291 5.53 -21.36 21.42
#